data_AF-A0A5C2STF2-F1
#
_entry.id   AF-A0A5C2STF2-F1
#
_cell.length_a   1.000
_cell.length_b   1.000
_cell.length_c   1.000
_cell.angle_alpha   90.00
_cell.angle_beta   90.00
_cell.angle_gamma   90.00
#
_symmetry.space_group_name_H-M   'P 1'
#
loop_
_entity.id
_entity.type
_entity.pdbx_description
1 polymer ?
#
loop_
_entity_poly.entity_id
_entity_poly.type
_entity_poly.pdbx_seq_one_letter_code
_entity_poly.pdbx_strand_id
1 'polypeptide(L)'
;MPPATGFTALPLRTDRGVPEWDETDRFSVQAYFDDVQRLITQYNITDVTEQKKAAAMYVPAEIRRLWSTYASYRDQVKTFEDFRNDVLQYYLSDDKNQFTLSDYHRLVQEKARNPIDNYANYLHFYSQFHPVVDFLTSLKPILT
;
A
#
# COMPACT_ATOMS: atom_id res chain seq x y z
N MET A 1 -19.81 -28.62 -4.15
CA MET A 1 -19.23 -27.82 -5.26
C MET A 1 -17.79 -27.52 -4.90
N PRO A 2 -16.84 -27.62 -5.85
CA PRO A 2 -15.55 -26.97 -5.66
C PRO A 2 -15.75 -25.45 -5.49
N PRO A 3 -14.89 -24.77 -4.73
CA PRO A 3 -14.94 -23.30 -4.66
C PRO A 3 -14.76 -22.71 -6.07
N ALA A 4 -15.41 -21.58 -6.32
CA ALA A 4 -15.22 -20.85 -7.57
C ALA A 4 -13.76 -20.36 -7.66
N THR A 5 -13.12 -20.54 -8.82
CA THR A 5 -11.72 -20.20 -9.07
C THR A 5 -11.58 -19.35 -10.32
N GLY A 6 -10.46 -18.63 -10.44
CA GLY A 6 -10.15 -17.74 -11.54
C GLY A 6 -10.59 -16.30 -11.29
N PHE A 7 -10.17 -15.40 -12.17
CA PHE A 7 -10.39 -13.97 -12.03
C PHE A 7 -11.86 -13.56 -11.90
N THR A 8 -12.76 -14.24 -12.63
CA THR A 8 -14.20 -13.96 -12.61
C THR A 8 -14.89 -14.34 -11.30
N ALA A 9 -14.23 -15.13 -10.45
CA ALA A 9 -14.72 -15.54 -9.15
C ALA A 9 -14.30 -14.57 -8.02
N LEU A 10 -13.48 -13.55 -8.32
CA LEU A 10 -13.06 -12.57 -7.34
C LEU A 10 -14.27 -11.80 -6.76
N PRO A 11 -14.22 -11.42 -5.47
CA PRO A 11 -15.24 -10.57 -4.87
C PRO A 11 -15.38 -9.25 -5.63
N LEU A 12 -16.60 -8.72 -5.67
CA LEU A 12 -16.85 -7.40 -6.24
C LEU A 12 -16.26 -6.33 -5.32
N ARG A 13 -15.95 -5.15 -5.88
CA ARG A 13 -15.48 -3.98 -5.11
C ARG A 13 -16.41 -3.58 -3.96
N THR A 14 -17.70 -3.91 -4.07
CA THR A 14 -18.74 -3.61 -3.08
C THR A 14 -18.84 -4.65 -1.97
N ASP A 15 -18.13 -5.78 -2.10
CA ASP A 15 -18.15 -6.86 -1.13
C ASP A 15 -17.22 -6.54 0.06
N ARG A 16 -17.47 -7.18 1.21
CA ARG A 16 -16.67 -6.97 2.41
C ARG A 16 -15.37 -7.77 2.36
N GLY A 17 -14.33 -7.24 2.99
CA GLY A 17 -13.04 -7.94 3.15
C GLY A 17 -12.21 -7.98 1.87
N VAL A 18 -12.48 -7.05 0.94
CA VAL A 18 -11.63 -6.82 -0.23
C VAL A 18 -10.42 -5.98 0.15
N PRO A 19 -9.30 -6.07 -0.60
CA PRO A 19 -8.14 -5.21 -0.40
C PRO A 19 -8.53 -3.74 -0.48
N GLU A 20 -8.18 -2.98 0.55
CA GLU A 20 -8.37 -1.53 0.60
C GLU A 20 -7.01 -0.84 0.59
N TRP A 21 -6.93 0.27 -0.13
CA TRP A 21 -5.73 1.10 -0.17
C TRP A 21 -6.07 2.48 0.37
N ASP A 22 -5.34 2.90 1.41
CA ASP A 22 -5.42 4.25 1.95
C ASP A 22 -4.37 5.13 1.25
N GLU A 23 -4.81 5.92 0.28
CA GLU A 23 -3.94 6.83 -0.46
C GLU A 23 -3.27 7.90 0.43
N THR A 24 -3.78 8.14 1.65
CA THR A 24 -3.19 9.06 2.62
C THR A 24 -2.04 8.44 3.41
N ASP A 25 -1.95 7.11 3.43
CA ASP A 25 -0.82 6.36 3.97
C ASP A 25 -0.03 5.70 2.84
N ARG A 26 1.11 6.30 2.49
CA ARG A 26 1.96 5.79 1.41
C ARG A 26 2.48 4.37 1.67
N PHE A 27 2.54 3.91 2.92
CA PHE A 27 2.99 2.55 3.26
C PHE A 27 1.87 1.51 3.15
N SER A 28 0.61 1.95 3.20
CA SER A 28 -0.55 1.07 3.06
C SER A 28 -0.61 0.39 1.68
N VAL A 29 0.09 0.94 0.67
CA VAL A 29 0.21 0.31 -0.66
C VAL A 29 0.87 -1.07 -0.58
N GLN A 30 1.80 -1.27 0.35
CA GLN A 30 2.45 -2.57 0.52
C GLN A 30 1.47 -3.62 1.05
N ALA A 31 0.72 -3.26 2.10
CA ALA A 31 -0.32 -4.11 2.68
C ALA A 31 -1.42 -4.42 1.64
N TYR A 32 -1.82 -3.43 0.85
CA TYR A 32 -2.76 -3.62 -0.25
C TYR A 32 -2.31 -4.72 -1.23
N PHE A 33 -1.04 -4.69 -1.68
CA PHE A 33 -0.53 -5.71 -2.59
C PHE A 33 -0.43 -7.10 -1.93
N ASP A 34 -0.11 -7.16 -0.63
CA ASP A 34 -0.12 -8.43 0.11
C ASP A 34 -1.53 -9.03 0.16
N ASP A 35 -2.55 -8.20 0.36
CA ASP A 35 -3.95 -8.62 0.38
C ASP A 35 -4.41 -9.10 -0.99
N VAL A 36 -4.03 -8.41 -2.06
CA VAL A 36 -4.28 -8.85 -3.45
C VAL A 36 -3.58 -10.18 -3.74
N GLN A 37 -2.35 -10.36 -3.29
CA GLN A 37 -1.62 -11.62 -3.48
C GLN A 37 -2.32 -12.79 -2.78
N ARG A 38 -2.86 -12.58 -1.58
CA ARG A 38 -3.68 -13.59 -0.88
C ARG A 38 -4.93 -13.95 -1.69
N LEU A 39 -5.62 -12.98 -2.29
CA LEU A 39 -6.75 -13.26 -3.19
C LEU A 39 -6.33 -14.04 -4.43
N ILE A 40 -5.23 -13.66 -5.09
CA ILE A 40 -4.69 -14.36 -6.26
C ILE A 40 -4.46 -15.84 -5.94
N THR A 41 -3.83 -16.12 -4.80
CA THR A 41 -3.57 -17.50 -4.34
C THR A 41 -4.86 -18.22 -3.97
N GLN A 42 -5.76 -17.58 -3.21
CA GLN A 42 -7.02 -18.18 -2.76
C GLN A 42 -7.92 -18.59 -3.93
N TYR A 43 -7.99 -17.76 -4.97
CA TYR A 43 -8.83 -17.99 -6.14
C TYR A 43 -8.08 -18.69 -7.29
N ASN A 44 -6.83 -19.11 -7.09
CA ASN A 44 -6.01 -19.82 -8.08
C ASN A 44 -5.91 -19.09 -9.43
N ILE A 45 -5.62 -17.78 -9.40
CA ILE A 45 -5.45 -16.98 -10.61
C ILE A 45 -4.02 -17.20 -11.13
N THR A 46 -3.88 -17.95 -12.22
CA THR A 46 -2.58 -18.33 -12.79
C THR A 46 -2.12 -17.44 -13.95
N ASP A 47 -3.04 -16.78 -14.64
CA ASP A 47 -2.71 -15.89 -15.75
C ASP A 47 -2.12 -14.57 -15.23
N VAL A 48 -0.92 -14.23 -15.68
CA VAL A 48 -0.19 -13.04 -15.22
C VAL A 48 -0.90 -11.72 -15.56
N THR A 49 -1.69 -11.69 -16.65
CA THR A 49 -2.47 -10.51 -17.01
C THR A 49 -3.67 -10.37 -16.07
N GLU A 50 -4.33 -11.47 -15.72
CA GLU A 50 -5.42 -11.50 -14.74
C GLU A 50 -4.96 -11.13 -13.34
N GLN A 51 -3.78 -11.56 -12.91
CA GLN A 51 -3.19 -11.16 -11.63
C GLN A 51 -3.01 -9.64 -11.53
N LYS A 52 -2.48 -9.01 -12.59
CA LYS A 52 -2.32 -7.54 -12.63
C LYS A 52 -3.67 -6.82 -12.68
N LYS A 53 -4.65 -7.37 -13.42
CA LYS A 53 -6.03 -6.88 -13.40
C LYS A 53 -6.66 -6.97 -12.01
N ALA A 54 -6.35 -8.01 -11.24
CA ALA A 54 -6.82 -8.17 -9.87
C ALA A 54 -6.28 -7.05 -8.95
N ALA A 55 -4.99 -6.71 -9.07
CA ALA A 55 -4.45 -5.53 -8.37
C ALA A 55 -5.15 -4.24 -8.80
N ALA A 56 -5.40 -4.03 -10.09
CA ALA A 56 -6.10 -2.83 -10.54
C ALA A 56 -7.61 -2.86 -10.19
N MET A 57 -8.15 -4.01 -9.75
CA MET A 57 -9.58 -4.20 -9.51
C MET A 57 -10.09 -3.50 -8.27
N TYR A 58 -9.30 -3.19 -7.24
CA TYR A 58 -9.85 -2.61 -6.00
C TYR A 58 -9.47 -1.14 -5.74
N VAL A 59 -8.57 -0.56 -6.54
CA VAL A 59 -8.17 0.86 -6.41
C VAL A 59 -9.15 1.86 -7.06
N PRO A 60 -9.12 3.16 -6.71
CA PRO A 60 -9.91 4.18 -7.42
C PRO A 60 -9.64 4.24 -8.93
N ALA A 61 -10.57 4.84 -9.68
CA ALA A 61 -10.54 4.82 -11.14
C ALA A 61 -9.31 5.57 -11.71
N GLU A 62 -8.92 6.65 -11.03
CA GLU A 62 -7.77 7.50 -11.32
C GLU A 62 -6.46 6.71 -11.18
N ILE A 63 -6.33 5.95 -10.10
CA ILE A 63 -5.19 5.06 -9.85
C ILE A 63 -5.14 3.93 -10.86
N ARG A 64 -6.30 3.30 -11.13
CA ARG A 64 -6.40 2.27 -12.17
C ARG A 64 -5.90 2.80 -13.52
N ARG A 65 -6.27 4.04 -13.86
CA ARG A 65 -5.81 4.73 -15.08
C ARG A 65 -4.29 4.97 -15.02
N LEU A 66 -3.76 5.45 -13.90
CA LEU A 66 -2.31 5.63 -13.70
C LEU A 66 -1.55 4.31 -13.89
N TRP A 67 -1.95 3.25 -13.19
CA TRP A 67 -1.30 1.94 -13.27
C TRP A 67 -1.37 1.34 -14.67
N SER A 68 -2.45 1.60 -15.41
CA SER A 68 -2.56 1.19 -16.83
C SER A 68 -1.50 1.83 -17.73
N THR A 69 -0.79 2.86 -17.27
CA THR A 69 0.32 3.49 -17.99
C THR A 69 1.66 2.80 -17.80
N TYR A 70 1.82 1.99 -16.74
CA TYR A 70 3.09 1.35 -16.43
C TYR A 70 3.42 0.26 -17.44
N ALA A 71 4.69 0.19 -17.83
CA ALA A 71 5.16 -0.83 -18.78
C ALA A 71 4.96 -2.24 -18.21
N SER A 72 5.26 -2.44 -16.92
CA SER A 72 5.00 -3.68 -16.19
C SER A 72 3.54 -4.10 -16.16
N TYR A 73 2.60 -3.15 -16.18
CA TYR A 73 1.18 -3.47 -16.30
C TYR A 73 0.80 -3.93 -17.71
N ARG A 74 1.27 -3.21 -18.74
CA ARG A 74 0.88 -3.43 -20.15
C ARG A 74 1.53 -4.65 -20.79
N ASP A 75 2.78 -4.92 -20.47
CA ASP A 75 3.55 -6.03 -21.04
C ASP A 75 3.04 -7.36 -20.49
N GLN A 76 2.62 -8.28 -21.37
CA GLN A 76 2.09 -9.59 -20.98
C GLN A 76 3.16 -10.53 -20.40
N VAL A 77 4.43 -10.27 -20.67
CA VAL A 77 5.56 -11.06 -20.14
C VAL A 77 5.90 -10.63 -18.71
N LYS A 78 5.57 -9.39 -18.33
CA LYS A 78 5.83 -8.86 -16.99
C LYS A 78 4.87 -9.47 -15.98
N THR A 79 5.45 -9.96 -14.89
CA THR A 79 4.74 -10.66 -13.82
C THR A 79 3.96 -9.68 -12.93
N PHE A 80 3.09 -10.23 -12.08
CA PHE A 80 2.48 -9.47 -11.00
C PHE A 80 3.54 -8.82 -10.09
N GLU A 81 4.64 -9.52 -9.81
CA GLU A 81 5.71 -9.04 -8.95
C GLU A 81 6.50 -7.89 -9.60
N ASP A 82 6.77 -7.95 -10.91
CA ASP A 82 7.35 -6.82 -11.64
C ASP A 82 6.47 -5.57 -11.53
N PHE A 83 5.16 -5.74 -11.69
CA PHE A 83 4.18 -4.66 -11.58
C PHE A 83 4.09 -4.11 -10.16
N ARG A 84 4.03 -4.99 -9.15
CA ARG A 84 4.09 -4.62 -7.73
C ARG A 84 5.34 -3.78 -7.47
N ASN A 85 6.50 -4.22 -7.91
CA ASN A 85 7.76 -3.52 -7.67
C ASN A 85 7.81 -2.14 -8.33
N ASP A 86 7.32 -1.99 -9.57
CA ASP A 86 7.20 -0.67 -10.21
C ASP A 86 6.27 0.27 -9.42
N VAL A 87 5.15 -0.25 -8.91
CA VAL A 87 4.19 0.53 -8.12
C VAL A 87 4.78 0.92 -6.76
N LEU A 88 5.40 -0.03 -6.07
CA LEU A 88 6.09 0.22 -4.80
C LEU A 88 7.23 1.21 -5.02
N GLN A 89 7.98 1.09 -6.10
CA GLN A 89 9.01 2.07 -6.45
C GLN A 89 8.38 3.46 -6.62
N TYR A 90 7.34 3.60 -7.44
CA TYR A 90 6.68 4.90 -7.63
C TYR A 90 6.19 5.54 -6.32
N TYR A 91 5.56 4.76 -5.44
CA TYR A 91 4.99 5.28 -4.19
C TYR A 91 5.95 5.31 -3.01
N LEU A 92 7.06 4.55 -3.01
CA LEU A 92 8.00 4.42 -1.89
C LEU A 92 9.42 4.93 -2.19
N SER A 93 9.86 4.98 -3.45
CA SER A 93 11.24 5.29 -3.84
C SER A 93 11.56 6.79 -3.94
N ASP A 94 10.63 7.68 -3.64
CA ASP A 94 10.99 9.08 -3.48
C ASP A 94 11.66 9.27 -2.12
N ASP A 95 13.00 9.38 -2.15
CA ASP A 95 13.87 9.75 -1.02
C ASP A 95 13.39 11.04 -0.33
N LYS A 96 12.56 11.85 -0.99
CA LYS A 96 12.04 13.11 -0.47
C LYS A 96 10.80 12.99 0.41
N ASN A 97 10.14 11.82 0.46
CA ASN A 97 8.80 11.70 1.04
C ASN A 97 8.65 10.66 2.15
N GLN A 98 9.72 9.96 2.60
CA GLN A 98 9.54 8.75 3.46
C GLN A 98 8.86 9.04 4.79
N PHE A 99 9.21 10.14 5.43
CA PHE A 99 8.35 10.86 6.36
C PHE A 99 8.83 12.30 6.37
N THR A 100 7.92 13.26 6.41
CA THR A 100 8.28 14.68 6.41
C THR A 100 8.34 15.22 7.83
N LEU A 101 9.02 16.35 8.03
CA LEU A 101 8.89 17.11 9.28
C LEU A 101 7.43 17.50 9.58
N SER A 102 6.61 17.67 8.55
CA SER A 102 5.17 17.92 8.70
C SER A 102 4.44 16.73 9.31
N ASP A 103 4.79 15.49 8.95
CA ASP A 103 4.22 14.27 9.56
C ASP A 103 4.58 14.17 11.04
N TYR A 104 5.84 14.46 11.38
CA TYR A 104 6.28 14.58 12.76
C TYR A 104 5.49 15.65 13.52
N HIS A 105 5.39 16.86 12.98
CA HIS A 105 4.66 17.95 13.63
C HIS A 105 3.17 17.64 13.80
N ARG A 106 2.54 16.99 12.82
CA ARG A 106 1.14 16.57 12.91
C ARG A 106 0.95 15.59 14.07
N LEU A 107 1.75 14.52 14.15
CA LEU A 107 1.66 13.52 15.21
C LEU A 107 1.89 14.12 16.60
N VAL A 108 2.87 15.01 16.72
CA VAL A 108 3.15 15.72 17.99
C VAL A 108 1.98 16.63 18.38
N GLN A 109 1.43 17.39 17.45
CA GLN A 109 0.28 18.28 17.71
C GLN A 109 -0.99 17.51 18.06
N GLU A 110 -1.26 16.41 17.37
CA GLU A 110 -2.39 15.52 17.65
C GLU A 110 -2.27 14.93 19.07
N LYS A 111 -1.08 14.48 19.44
CA LYS A 111 -0.82 13.93 20.78
C LYS A 111 -0.84 14.99 21.88
N ALA A 112 -0.42 16.22 21.57
CA ALA A 112 -0.55 17.36 22.48
C ALA A 112 -2.00 17.72 22.79
N ARG A 113 -2.91 17.53 21.82
CA ARG A 113 -4.37 17.74 22.01
C ARG A 113 -5.05 16.58 22.71
N ASN A 114 -4.58 15.35 22.48
CA ASN A 114 -5.17 14.13 23.02
C ASN A 114 -4.11 13.32 23.78
N PRO A 115 -3.84 13.57 25.07
CA PRO A 115 -2.75 12.93 25.84
C PRO A 115 -2.80 11.39 25.87
N ILE A 116 -1.67 10.73 26.19
CA ILE A 116 -1.66 9.27 26.40
C ILE A 116 -2.22 9.00 27.79
N ASP A 117 -3.32 8.27 27.87
CA ASP A 117 -4.00 7.91 29.13
C ASP A 117 -4.02 6.41 29.40
N ASN A 118 -3.71 5.57 28.40
CA ASN A 118 -3.65 4.12 28.53
C ASN A 118 -2.65 3.47 27.54
N TYR A 119 -2.37 2.19 27.78
CA TYR A 119 -1.37 1.43 27.02
C TYR A 119 -1.75 1.20 25.54
N ALA A 120 -3.03 1.01 25.22
CA ALA A 120 -3.47 0.87 23.83
C ALA A 120 -3.26 2.17 23.05
N ASN A 121 -3.59 3.30 23.66
CA ASN A 121 -3.35 4.64 23.12
C ASN A 121 -1.85 4.94 22.96
N TYR A 122 -1.01 4.43 23.86
CA TYR A 122 0.44 4.48 23.70
C TYR A 122 0.92 3.68 22.49
N LEU A 123 0.51 2.41 22.38
CA LEU A 123 0.98 1.52 21.32
C LEU A 123 0.53 2.02 19.94
N HIS A 124 -0.70 2.53 19.84
CA HIS A 124 -1.22 3.15 18.61
C HIS A 124 -0.36 4.35 18.20
N PHE A 125 -0.15 5.32 19.10
CA PHE A 125 0.72 6.46 18.83
C PHE A 125 2.15 6.05 18.47
N TYR A 126 2.76 5.14 19.24
CA TYR A 126 4.14 4.70 19.02
C TYR A 126 4.32 4.00 17.67
N SER A 127 3.34 3.20 17.23
CA SER A 127 3.38 2.51 15.94
C SER A 127 3.41 3.48 14.75
N GLN A 128 2.81 4.66 14.89
CA GLN A 128 2.82 5.73 13.88
C GLN A 128 4.04 6.65 14.03
N PHE A 129 4.45 6.95 15.26
CA PHE A 129 5.51 7.91 15.57
C PHE A 129 6.92 7.34 15.38
N HIS A 130 7.14 6.07 15.75
CA HIS A 130 8.48 5.47 15.71
C HIS A 130 9.07 5.41 14.29
N PRO A 131 8.34 4.96 13.25
CA PRO A 131 8.86 4.94 11.88
C PRO A 131 9.24 6.34 11.36
N VAL A 132 8.47 7.37 11.72
CA VAL A 132 8.72 8.77 11.36
C VAL A 132 10.04 9.26 11.96
N VAL A 133 10.22 9.06 13.27
CA VAL A 133 11.45 9.52 13.96
C VAL A 133 12.67 8.72 13.52
N ASP A 134 12.54 7.40 13.36
CA ASP A 134 13.63 6.54 12.91
C ASP A 134 14.11 6.96 11.52
N PHE A 135 13.17 7.19 10.59
CA PHE A 135 13.50 7.72 9.27
C PHE A 135 14.17 9.10 9.35
N LEU A 136 13.54 10.08 10.02
CA LEU A 136 14.06 11.45 10.09
C LEU A 136 15.44 11.54 10.75
N THR A 137 15.73 10.67 11.71
CA THR A 137 17.05 10.61 12.38
C THR A 137 18.09 9.81 11.59
N SER A 138 17.65 8.91 10.70
CA SER A 138 18.53 8.20 9.75
C SER A 138 19.03 9.08 8.61
N LEU A 139 18.34 10.21 8.34
CA LEU A 139 18.79 11.21 7.38
C LEU A 139 20.12 11.81 7.87
N LYS A 140 21.22 11.42 7.20
CA LYS A 140 22.54 11.99 7.48
C LYS A 140 22.46 13.52 7.34
N PRO A 141 23.05 14.30 8.26
CA PRO A 141 23.12 15.74 8.09
C PRO A 141 23.86 16.02 6.78
N ILE A 142 23.28 16.88 5.95
CA ILE A 142 24.00 17.48 4.83
C ILE A 142 25.12 18.29 5.48
N LEU A 143 26.36 17.77 5.44
CA LEU A 143 27.54 18.53 5.81
C LEU A 143 27.64 19.71 4.83
N THR A 144 27.19 20.89 5.27
CA THR A 144 27.59 22.20 4.71
C THR A 144 29.05 22.49 5.00
#